data_AF-A0A0G0RTV2-F1
#
_entry.id   AF-A0A0G0RTV2-F1
#
_cell.length_a   1.000
_cell.length_b   1.000
_cell.length_c   1.000
_cell.angle_alpha   90.00
_cell.angle_beta   90.00
_cell.angle_gamma   90.00
#
_symmetry.space_group_name_H-M   'P 1'
#
loop_
_entity.id
_entity.type
_entity.pdbx_description
1 polymer ?
#
loop_
_entity_poly.entity_id
_entity_poly.type
_entity_poly.pdbx_seq_one_letter_code
_entity_poly.pdbx_strand_id
1 'polypeptide(L)'
;TFSSSQMRGRDAQRKSDLKQISSALEIYYNDYGEYPGSLNGQILGCPTTTATACTWGAGQMKDANTVYLKTVPKDSSSTLGYYYRSLSIDGISQQAFQIYAHLENSQDTSACIGGSCGIHTDLPAGVTCGNLGCNFAITSPNVTPLTN
;
A
#
# COMPACT_ATOMS: atom_id res chain seq x y z
N THR A 1 21.18 0.40 20.69
CA THR A 1 22.11 1.21 19.86
C THR A 1 21.28 2.10 18.94
N PHE A 2 21.74 3.32 18.61
CA PHE A 2 20.97 4.30 17.81
C PHE A 2 20.41 3.77 16.47
N SER A 3 21.06 2.77 15.87
CA SER A 3 20.57 2.12 14.64
C SER A 3 19.23 1.38 14.82
N SER A 4 18.97 0.81 16.00
CA SER A 4 17.73 0.06 16.26
C SER A 4 16.52 0.97 16.48
N SER A 5 16.72 2.19 17.01
CA SER A 5 15.64 3.16 17.20
C SER A 5 15.24 3.82 15.88
N GLN A 6 16.20 4.15 15.01
CA GLN A 6 15.91 4.68 13.67
C GLN A 6 15.13 3.68 12.81
N MET A 7 15.54 2.40 12.84
CA MET A 7 14.82 1.31 12.15
C MET A 7 13.36 1.23 12.61
N ARG A 8 13.12 1.17 13.93
CA ARG A 8 11.76 1.14 14.49
C ARG A 8 10.96 2.40 14.15
N GLY A 9 11.61 3.56 14.09
CA GLY A 9 10.98 4.81 13.67
C GLY A 9 10.50 4.76 12.21
N ARG A 10 11.31 4.23 11.29
CA ARG A 10 10.92 4.03 9.90
C ARG A 10 9.80 3.01 9.74
N ASP A 11 9.86 1.89 10.46
CA ASP A 11 8.79 0.88 10.45
C ASP A 11 7.47 1.45 10.99
N ALA A 12 7.52 2.27 12.05
CA ALA A 12 6.35 2.98 12.55
C ALA A 12 5.78 3.94 11.49
N GLN A 13 6.63 4.65 10.75
CA GLN A 13 6.21 5.51 9.64
C GLN A 13 5.52 4.69 8.54
N ARG A 14 6.12 3.58 8.07
CA ARG A 14 5.53 2.72 7.04
C ARG A 14 4.15 2.21 7.42
N LYS A 15 4.00 1.73 8.66
CA LYS A 15 2.70 1.27 9.18
C LYS A 15 1.67 2.40 9.19
N SER A 16 2.10 3.60 9.62
CA SER A 16 1.24 4.79 9.64
C SER A 16 0.84 5.24 8.23
N ASP A 17 1.76 5.20 7.28
CA ASP A 17 1.52 5.57 5.88
C ASP A 17 0.52 4.63 5.23
N LEU A 18 0.72 3.31 5.35
CA LEU A 18 -0.21 2.32 4.80
C LEU A 18 -1.60 2.46 5.42
N LYS A 19 -1.68 2.78 6.72
CA LYS A 19 -2.97 3.03 7.39
C LYS A 19 -3.66 4.29 6.86
N GLN A 20 -2.92 5.36 6.62
CA GLN A 20 -3.46 6.59 6.01
C GLN A 20 -3.96 6.33 4.59
N ILE A 21 -3.19 5.60 3.78
CA ILE A 21 -3.59 5.24 2.42
C ILE A 21 -4.83 4.35 2.45
N SER A 22 -4.85 3.30 3.25
CA SER A 22 -6.02 2.43 3.44
C SER A 22 -7.26 3.23 3.83
N SER A 23 -7.15 4.17 4.77
CA SER A 23 -8.28 5.01 5.18
C SER A 23 -8.80 5.87 4.02
N ALA A 24 -7.91 6.45 3.22
CA ALA A 24 -8.29 7.22 2.03
C ALA A 24 -8.95 6.36 0.95
N LEU A 25 -8.47 5.12 0.78
CA LEU A 25 -9.05 4.14 -0.15
C LEU A 25 -10.48 3.75 0.27
N GLU A 26 -10.76 3.59 1.55
CA GLU A 26 -12.13 3.32 2.02
C GLU A 26 -13.07 4.50 1.80
N ILE A 27 -12.60 5.73 2.03
CA ILE A 27 -13.41 6.93 1.74
C ILE A 27 -13.68 7.02 0.24
N TYR A 28 -12.69 6.76 -0.61
CA TYR A 28 -12.87 6.70 -2.06
C TYR A 28 -13.90 5.63 -2.46
N TYR A 29 -13.82 4.43 -1.89
CA TYR A 29 -14.77 3.35 -2.16
C TYR A 29 -16.21 3.75 -1.80
N ASN A 30 -16.41 4.48 -0.70
CA ASN A 30 -17.74 4.95 -0.31
C ASN A 30 -18.36 5.91 -1.33
N ASP A 31 -17.55 6.70 -2.05
CA ASP A 31 -18.02 7.66 -3.04
C ASP A 31 -18.22 7.04 -4.43
N TYR A 32 -17.38 6.05 -4.81
CA TYR A 32 -17.33 5.51 -6.17
C TYR A 32 -17.83 4.07 -6.31
N GLY A 33 -18.00 3.34 -5.21
CA GLY A 33 -18.38 1.91 -5.22
C GLY A 33 -17.28 0.97 -5.71
N GLU A 34 -16.06 1.47 -5.87
CA GLU A 34 -14.87 0.72 -6.26
C GLU A 34 -13.62 1.39 -5.68
N TYR A 35 -12.54 0.62 -5.50
CA TYR A 35 -11.23 1.17 -5.20
C TYR A 35 -10.59 1.75 -6.47
N PRO A 36 -9.62 2.68 -6.37
CA PRO A 36 -8.93 3.17 -7.55
C PRO A 36 -8.21 2.02 -8.27
N GLY A 37 -8.11 2.10 -9.59
CA GLY A 37 -7.32 1.15 -10.36
C GLY A 37 -5.85 1.16 -9.94
N SER A 38 -5.09 0.17 -10.40
CA SER A 38 -3.65 0.10 -10.16
C SER A 38 -2.85 -0.15 -11.42
N LEU A 39 -1.68 0.48 -11.51
CA LEU A 39 -0.71 0.25 -12.57
C LEU A 39 0.70 0.25 -11.98
N ASN A 40 1.47 -0.82 -12.20
CA ASN A 40 2.87 -0.93 -11.75
C ASN A 40 3.08 -0.59 -10.26
N GLY A 41 2.18 -1.05 -9.39
CA GLY A 41 2.26 -0.77 -7.95
C GLY A 41 1.80 0.62 -7.54
N GLN A 42 1.29 1.44 -8.46
CA GLN A 42 0.78 2.78 -8.18
C GLN A 42 -0.76 2.81 -8.15
N ILE A 43 -1.29 3.74 -7.37
CA ILE A 43 -2.73 4.06 -7.30
C ILE A 43 -3.10 4.91 -8.53
N LEU A 44 -4.11 4.54 -9.29
CA LEU A 44 -4.66 5.32 -10.40
C LEU A 44 -5.73 6.30 -9.90
N GLY A 45 -5.32 7.25 -9.05
CA GLY A 45 -6.23 8.13 -8.32
C GLY A 45 -5.88 9.63 -8.34
N CYS A 46 -4.93 10.07 -9.18
CA CYS A 46 -4.34 11.42 -9.08
C CYS A 46 -4.35 12.21 -10.42
N PRO A 47 -5.46 12.86 -10.82
CA PRO A 47 -6.77 12.91 -10.15
C PRO A 47 -7.64 11.68 -10.47
N THR A 48 -8.57 11.37 -9.57
CA THR A 48 -9.38 10.14 -9.61
C THR A 48 -10.22 10.01 -10.87
N THR A 49 -10.67 11.14 -11.43
CA THR A 49 -11.52 11.20 -12.64
C THR A 49 -10.83 10.75 -13.92
N THR A 50 -9.50 10.62 -13.93
CA THR A 50 -8.73 10.30 -15.14
C THR A 50 -7.95 8.99 -15.02
N ALA A 51 -8.09 8.29 -13.90
CA ALA A 51 -7.27 7.11 -13.58
C ALA A 51 -5.76 7.36 -13.78
N THR A 52 -5.29 8.58 -13.48
CA THR A 52 -3.87 8.92 -13.60
C THR A 52 -3.08 8.35 -12.42
N ALA A 53 -1.93 7.74 -12.69
CA ALA A 53 -1.07 7.16 -11.67
C ALA A 53 -0.54 8.22 -10.69
N CYS A 54 -0.69 7.94 -9.40
CA CYS A 54 -0.18 8.77 -8.32
C CYS A 54 1.34 8.61 -8.18
N THR A 55 2.05 9.73 -8.19
CA THR A 55 3.46 9.77 -7.81
C THR A 55 3.58 9.63 -6.29
N TRP A 56 4.25 8.57 -5.82
CA TRP A 56 4.58 8.42 -4.40
C TRP A 56 5.36 9.65 -3.89
N GLY A 57 4.86 10.28 -2.82
CA GLY A 57 5.44 11.45 -2.17
C GLY A 57 4.96 12.80 -2.72
N ALA A 58 4.14 12.83 -3.77
CA ALA A 58 3.70 14.07 -4.40
C ALA A 58 2.25 14.05 -4.91
N GLY A 59 1.76 12.89 -5.36
CA GLY A 59 0.42 12.74 -5.90
C GLY A 59 -0.64 13.08 -4.86
N GLN A 60 -1.75 13.67 -5.33
CA GLN A 60 -2.90 13.99 -4.50
C GLN A 60 -4.10 13.20 -4.99
N MET A 61 -4.65 12.33 -4.15
CA MET A 61 -5.90 11.64 -4.46
C MET A 61 -7.05 12.59 -4.20
N LYS A 62 -7.65 13.09 -5.28
CA LYS A 62 -8.78 14.01 -5.23
C LYS A 62 -9.63 13.93 -6.50
N ASP A 63 -10.87 14.32 -6.35
CA ASP A 63 -11.74 14.75 -7.45
C ASP A 63 -12.01 16.26 -7.36
N ALA A 64 -13.10 16.72 -7.98
CA ALA A 64 -13.51 18.13 -7.98
C ALA A 64 -14.02 18.62 -6.61
N ASN A 65 -14.52 17.73 -5.76
CA ASN A 65 -15.25 18.03 -4.52
C ASN A 65 -14.50 17.57 -3.27
N THR A 66 -13.77 16.46 -3.35
CA THR A 66 -13.20 15.75 -2.21
C THR A 66 -11.71 15.50 -2.41
N VAL A 67 -10.94 15.77 -1.35
CA VAL A 67 -9.53 15.36 -1.24
C VAL A 67 -9.46 14.16 -0.32
N TYR A 68 -9.28 12.97 -0.89
CA TYR A 68 -9.15 11.71 -0.16
C TYR A 68 -7.80 11.59 0.54
N LEU A 69 -6.72 12.00 -0.16
CA LEU A 69 -5.37 11.98 0.37
C LEU A 69 -4.57 13.14 -0.20
N LYS A 70 -4.20 14.09 0.66
CA LYS A 70 -3.50 15.32 0.25
C LYS A 70 -2.16 15.02 -0.43
N THR A 71 -1.45 14.02 0.06
CA THR A 71 -0.17 13.56 -0.49
C THR A 71 -0.11 12.07 -0.28
N VAL A 72 0.02 11.30 -1.37
CA VAL A 72 0.24 9.86 -1.29
C VAL A 72 1.65 9.63 -0.69
N PRO A 73 1.79 9.06 0.51
CA PRO A 73 3.10 8.95 1.18
C PRO A 73 4.10 8.11 0.40
N LYS A 74 5.38 8.45 0.47
CA LYS A 74 6.49 7.63 -0.06
C LYS A 74 7.27 7.05 1.10
N ASP A 75 7.80 5.83 0.93
CA ASP A 75 8.80 5.30 1.87
C ASP A 75 9.97 6.28 2.03
N SER A 76 10.36 6.51 3.28
CA SER A 76 11.48 7.39 3.63
C SER A 76 12.85 6.85 3.19
N SER A 77 12.95 5.54 2.92
CA SER A 77 14.13 4.91 2.34
C SER A 77 14.24 5.19 0.85
N SER A 78 15.45 5.40 0.36
CA SER A 78 15.71 5.55 -1.08
C SER A 78 15.65 4.22 -1.86
N THR A 79 15.72 3.09 -1.16
CA THR A 79 15.77 1.75 -1.77
C THR A 79 14.52 0.93 -1.56
N LEU A 80 13.57 1.43 -0.77
CA LEU A 80 12.29 0.77 -0.50
C LEU A 80 11.14 1.61 -1.01
N GLY A 81 9.97 1.00 -1.15
CA GLY A 81 8.77 1.65 -1.64
C GLY A 81 7.51 0.91 -1.23
N TYR A 82 6.38 1.54 -1.51
CA TYR A 82 5.06 0.94 -1.34
C TYR A 82 4.57 0.37 -2.67
N TYR A 83 3.76 -0.69 -2.57
CA TYR A 83 3.14 -1.32 -3.73
C TYR A 83 1.65 -1.40 -3.50
N TYR A 84 0.87 -0.80 -4.38
CA TYR A 84 -0.58 -0.85 -4.38
C TYR A 84 -1.11 -1.71 -5.53
N ARG A 85 -2.15 -2.48 -5.26
CA ARG A 85 -2.96 -3.10 -6.30
C ARG A 85 -4.43 -3.22 -5.95
N SER A 86 -5.26 -3.04 -6.95
CA SER A 86 -6.69 -3.34 -6.92
C SER A 86 -6.93 -4.77 -7.42
N LEU A 87 -7.91 -5.46 -6.85
CA LEU A 87 -8.25 -6.84 -7.19
C LEU A 87 -9.70 -6.95 -7.67
N SER A 88 -9.98 -8.02 -8.41
CA SER A 88 -11.34 -8.33 -8.85
C SER A 88 -11.96 -9.37 -7.91
N ILE A 89 -13.16 -9.12 -7.41
CA ILE A 89 -13.91 -10.07 -6.57
C ILE A 89 -15.13 -10.52 -7.35
N ASP A 90 -15.34 -11.83 -7.45
CA ASP A 90 -16.46 -12.44 -8.17
C ASP A 90 -16.63 -11.92 -9.62
N GLY A 91 -15.50 -11.63 -10.28
CA GLY A 91 -15.47 -11.10 -11.65
C GLY A 91 -15.69 -9.59 -11.77
N ILE A 92 -15.90 -8.88 -10.66
CA ILE A 92 -16.07 -7.43 -10.64
C ILE A 92 -14.74 -6.77 -10.31
N SER A 93 -14.26 -5.90 -11.19
CA SER A 93 -12.98 -5.21 -11.02
C SER A 93 -13.00 -4.23 -9.85
N GLN A 94 -11.82 -4.03 -9.25
CA GLN A 94 -11.56 -2.98 -8.25
C GLN A 94 -12.40 -3.09 -6.96
N GLN A 95 -12.80 -4.30 -6.58
CA GLN A 95 -13.63 -4.55 -5.39
C GLN A 95 -12.84 -4.86 -4.12
N ALA A 96 -11.52 -5.03 -4.26
CA ALA A 96 -10.61 -5.19 -3.13
C ALA A 96 -9.28 -4.49 -3.41
N PHE A 97 -8.49 -4.25 -2.36
CA PHE A 97 -7.12 -3.79 -2.51
C PHE A 97 -6.14 -4.53 -1.61
N GLN A 98 -4.88 -4.48 -2.04
CA GLN A 98 -3.72 -4.79 -1.22
C GLN A 98 -2.73 -3.63 -1.33
N ILE A 99 -2.20 -3.20 -0.19
CA ILE A 99 -1.07 -2.27 -0.15
C ILE A 99 0.05 -2.84 0.72
N TYR A 100 1.27 -2.78 0.22
CA TYR A 100 2.43 -3.45 0.78
C TYR A 100 3.56 -2.49 1.14
N ALA A 101 4.38 -2.91 2.12
CA ALA A 101 5.66 -2.32 2.46
C ALA A 101 6.68 -3.40 2.89
N HIS A 102 7.92 -2.98 3.11
CA HIS A 102 8.96 -3.78 3.76
C HIS A 102 9.32 -3.18 5.12
N LEU A 103 9.02 -3.88 6.21
CA LEU A 103 9.50 -3.57 7.55
C LEU A 103 10.91 -4.11 7.74
N GLU A 104 11.79 -3.29 8.30
CA GLU A 104 13.21 -3.61 8.48
C GLU A 104 13.45 -4.42 9.76
N ASN A 105 12.63 -4.24 10.80
CA ASN A 105 12.78 -4.94 12.06
C ASN A 105 12.33 -6.40 11.95
N SER A 106 13.29 -7.31 11.80
CA SER A 106 13.02 -8.76 11.69
C SER A 106 12.36 -9.39 12.93
N GLN A 107 12.34 -8.68 14.07
CA GLN A 107 11.74 -9.13 15.32
C GLN A 107 10.27 -8.72 15.46
N ASP A 108 9.74 -7.91 14.53
CA ASP A 108 8.34 -7.46 14.52
C ASP A 108 7.43 -8.47 13.81
N THR A 109 7.58 -9.74 14.17
CA THR A 109 6.98 -10.87 13.46
C THR A 109 5.46 -10.78 13.41
N SER A 110 4.83 -10.28 14.47
CA SER A 110 3.37 -10.13 14.53
C SER A 110 2.80 -9.11 13.54
N ALA A 111 3.59 -8.12 13.10
CA ALA A 111 3.17 -7.20 12.06
C ALA A 111 3.32 -7.82 10.67
N CYS A 112 4.36 -8.62 10.46
CA CYS A 112 4.71 -9.13 9.15
C CYS A 112 3.74 -10.21 8.65
N ILE A 113 3.62 -10.33 7.33
CA ILE A 113 2.77 -11.30 6.65
C ILE A 113 3.14 -12.70 7.15
N GLY A 114 2.12 -13.48 7.55
CA GLY A 114 2.30 -14.85 8.03
C GLY A 114 3.21 -14.99 9.26
N GLY A 115 3.46 -13.92 10.02
CA GLY A 115 4.39 -13.99 11.16
C GLY A 115 5.87 -13.91 10.77
N SER A 116 6.19 -13.62 9.52
CA SER A 116 7.57 -13.66 9.00
C SER A 116 7.96 -12.35 8.33
N CYS A 117 8.99 -11.68 8.85
CA CYS A 117 9.56 -10.47 8.25
C CYS A 117 10.63 -10.77 7.19
N GLY A 118 10.75 -12.03 6.75
CA GLY A 118 11.66 -12.45 5.71
C GLY A 118 11.17 -12.14 4.29
N ILE A 119 11.81 -12.75 3.31
CA ILE A 119 11.38 -12.71 1.91
C ILE A 119 10.18 -13.65 1.73
N HIS A 120 9.12 -13.13 1.10
CA HIS A 120 7.92 -13.88 0.74
C HIS A 120 7.97 -14.22 -0.75
N THR A 121 8.07 -15.52 -1.09
CA THR A 121 8.10 -16.02 -2.48
C THR A 121 6.70 -16.36 -3.01
N ASP A 122 5.71 -16.30 -2.14
CA ASP A 122 4.29 -16.59 -2.34
C ASP A 122 3.45 -15.32 -2.53
N LEU A 123 4.09 -14.15 -2.58
CA LEU A 123 3.42 -12.92 -2.97
C LEU A 123 2.92 -13.00 -4.42
N PRO A 124 1.83 -12.29 -4.74
CA PRO A 124 1.37 -12.18 -6.11
C PRO A 124 2.45 -11.65 -7.06
N ALA A 125 2.43 -12.14 -8.30
CA ALA A 125 3.43 -11.80 -9.31
C ALA A 125 3.57 -10.28 -9.50
N GLY A 126 4.82 -9.81 -9.49
CA GLY A 126 5.17 -8.40 -9.69
C GLY A 126 5.12 -7.53 -8.43
N VAL A 127 4.58 -8.03 -7.31
CA VAL A 127 4.60 -7.28 -6.03
C VAL A 127 6.03 -7.15 -5.51
N THR A 128 6.51 -5.92 -5.41
CA THR A 128 7.83 -5.59 -4.86
C THR A 128 7.79 -4.27 -4.08
N CYS A 129 8.58 -4.19 -3.02
CA CYS A 129 8.67 -3.02 -2.15
C CYS A 129 10.02 -2.32 -2.30
N GLY A 130 10.50 -2.22 -3.55
CA GLY A 130 11.79 -1.65 -3.94
C GLY A 130 12.84 -2.74 -4.18
N ASN A 131 14.02 -2.58 -3.59
CA ASN A 131 15.13 -3.55 -3.72
C ASN A 131 14.92 -4.82 -2.89
N LEU A 132 13.95 -4.81 -1.97
CA LEU A 132 13.56 -5.95 -1.17
C LEU A 132 12.11 -6.35 -1.49
N GLY A 133 11.78 -7.63 -1.30
CA GLY A 133 10.40 -8.11 -1.37
C GLY A 133 9.55 -7.52 -0.24
N CYS A 134 8.24 -7.44 -0.42
CA CYS A 134 7.35 -6.96 0.63
C CYS A 134 7.22 -7.98 1.77
N ASN A 135 7.03 -7.52 3.01
CA ASN A 135 6.80 -8.39 4.16
C ASN A 135 5.70 -7.88 5.10
N PHE A 136 5.07 -6.75 4.77
CA PHE A 136 3.96 -6.15 5.50
C PHE A 136 2.90 -5.69 4.51
N ALA A 137 1.63 -5.82 4.88
CA ALA A 137 0.53 -5.38 4.06
C ALA A 137 -0.67 -4.93 4.89
N ILE A 138 -1.47 -4.05 4.31
CA ILE A 138 -2.86 -3.79 4.70
C ILE A 138 -3.73 -4.13 3.50
N THR A 139 -4.86 -4.78 3.76
CA THR A 139 -5.80 -5.19 2.71
C THR A 139 -7.20 -4.70 3.04
N SER A 140 -8.04 -4.57 2.01
CA SER A 140 -9.48 -4.47 2.23
C SER A 140 -10.02 -5.75 2.90
N PRO A 141 -11.26 -5.74 3.44
CA PRO A 141 -11.89 -6.94 3.95
C PRO A 141 -11.93 -8.09 2.93
N ASN A 142 -11.97 -9.33 3.44
CA ASN A 142 -12.18 -10.57 2.67
C ASN A 142 -11.07 -10.99 1.69
N VAL A 143 -9.97 -10.23 1.58
CA VAL A 143 -8.76 -10.67 0.86
C VAL A 143 -7.57 -10.75 1.80
N THR A 144 -6.58 -11.58 1.43
CA THR A 144 -5.32 -11.72 2.17
C THR A 144 -4.18 -11.11 1.37
N PRO A 145 -3.01 -10.81 1.98
CA PRO A 145 -1.84 -10.32 1.24
C PRO A 145 -1.25 -11.29 0.20
N LEU A 146 -1.61 -12.58 0.27
CA LEU A 146 -1.00 -13.65 -0.55
C LEU A 146 -1.89 -14.09 -1.72
N THR A 147 -3.18 -13.75 -1.69
CA THR A 147 -4.16 -14.20 -2.69
C THR A 147 -4.47 -13.10 -3.69
N ASN A 148 -4.76 -13.47 -4.95
CA ASN A 148 -5.37 -12.57 -5.93
C ASN A 148 -6.88 -12.47 -5.73
#